data_AF-A0ABD3UTP7-F1
#
_entry.id   AF-A0ABD3UTP7-F1
#
_cell.length_a   1.000
_cell.length_b   1.000
_cell.length_c   1.000
_cell.angle_alpha   90.00
_cell.angle_beta   90.00
_cell.angle_gamma   90.00
#
_symmetry.space_group_name_H-M   'P 1'
#
loop_
_entity.id
_entity.type
_entity.pdbx_description
1 polymer ?
#
loop_
_entity_poly.entity_id
_entity_poly.type
_entity_poly.pdbx_seq_one_letter_code
_entity_poly.pdbx_strand_id
1 'polypeptide(L)'
;MVFSWDRKPAKRKYISVKNKSIRVKYCRISPPSSGEQDPVAIDAASASGSGSISKDIPSASGSELEVDKQSEEAVFFSDALDEAKVTYRDKKKKRLENWAALADDLVEVGTAVLFTPPHSQCICCMQNLDQVYRCMDCGTSAVYCRECLDICHSLPHLHVFEVFKNGTFICVDTETPVWKRPDYHECQTIYCKQIVVLDEHGWQHKRVMELCGCESAAVTVIRSYLWPSSPKNPILGFHIGLLEWMTALLLECHVSTKGFCEAIKAKLSRHHKGLVDSEFKVVYRILMNEYLVQYRNFRYKISHPIHLCEDIDSGIHCPACFENPQKIISFDADFQLVRKVSSGSEAGKPKHDGHFFIDQDEVDKFIDEYSTEKEKIKQEKAVHNECSEFQAGSALRSKAKNKKLDETALFGSACRHAFPYYFFNLKHGERIGYSVYLLEKLVAENKDSQMHIMYDIACLLETHLKKKERTDLLDAVKLVIPIFHCYGHKMACQVLYNPRRTPGLGLTDGECLERLWSYLGKFKSISKEMTPENRVDLLVDGLMHYGDKIKRKQGKTFAERLKKAEALKVNTNKMLQETLINISGVSTDDIRRWSLEDKNRFSTGNSLARSESQVYQLIIH
;
A
#
# COMPACT_ATOMS: atom_id res chain seq x y z
N MET A 1 31.05 -48.26 10.02
CA MET A 1 31.72 -47.19 10.81
C MET A 1 30.68 -46.15 11.14
N VAL A 2 30.33 -46.06 12.43
CA VAL A 2 29.39 -45.09 12.99
C VAL A 2 30.09 -43.74 13.05
N PHE A 3 29.50 -42.69 12.48
CA PHE A 3 29.90 -41.30 12.75
C PHE A 3 28.69 -40.55 13.31
N SER A 4 28.75 -40.29 14.61
CA SER A 4 27.81 -39.45 15.35
C SER A 4 28.03 -37.98 15.00
N TRP A 5 26.95 -37.28 14.65
CA TRP A 5 26.94 -35.82 14.60
C TRP A 5 26.41 -35.26 15.92
N ASP A 6 27.34 -34.85 16.78
CA ASP A 6 27.05 -34.04 17.96
C ASP A 6 26.52 -32.67 17.51
N ARG A 7 25.25 -32.39 17.83
CA ARG A 7 24.68 -31.04 17.74
C ARG A 7 25.30 -30.16 18.81
N LYS A 8 26.26 -29.31 18.43
CA LYS A 8 26.53 -28.06 19.16
C LYS A 8 25.61 -26.97 18.60
N PRO A 9 24.72 -26.36 19.39
CA PRO A 9 24.01 -25.15 18.95
C PRO A 9 25.04 -24.03 18.78
N ALA A 10 25.14 -23.49 17.57
CA ALA A 10 25.90 -22.28 17.31
C ALA A 10 25.30 -21.15 18.16
N LYS A 11 26.09 -20.68 19.12
CA LYS A 11 25.76 -19.54 19.98
C LYS A 11 25.44 -18.34 19.09
N ARG A 12 24.16 -17.92 19.08
CA ARG A 12 23.78 -16.57 18.67
C ARG A 12 24.65 -15.60 19.49
N LYS A 13 25.57 -14.89 18.84
CA LYS A 13 26.09 -13.65 19.40
C LYS A 13 24.95 -12.64 19.38
N TYR A 14 24.14 -12.66 20.43
CA TYR A 14 23.36 -11.49 20.80
C TYR A 14 24.37 -10.39 21.07
N ILE A 15 24.40 -9.40 20.20
CA ILE A 15 24.99 -8.10 20.56
C ILE A 15 24.11 -7.59 21.68
N SER A 16 24.62 -7.72 22.90
CA SER A 16 24.11 -7.04 24.09
C SER A 16 24.22 -5.54 23.81
N VAL A 17 23.14 -4.96 23.27
CA VAL A 17 22.92 -3.52 23.34
C VAL A 17 22.76 -3.22 24.82
N LYS A 18 23.82 -2.71 25.44
CA LYS A 18 23.74 -2.15 26.79
C LYS A 18 22.58 -1.18 26.80
N ASN A 19 21.59 -1.44 27.66
CA ASN A 19 20.50 -0.54 28.00
C ASN A 19 21.05 0.87 28.26
N LYS A 20 21.01 1.73 27.24
CA LYS A 20 20.85 3.16 27.46
C LYS A 20 19.36 3.39 27.52
N SER A 21 18.84 3.42 28.74
CA SER A 21 17.51 3.93 29.02
C SER A 21 17.41 5.36 28.44
N ILE A 22 16.72 5.53 27.32
CA ILE A 22 16.18 6.83 26.96
C ILE A 22 14.98 7.02 27.88
N ARG A 23 15.24 7.60 29.07
CA ARG A 23 14.18 8.16 29.90
C ARG A 23 13.68 9.41 29.17
N VAL A 24 12.55 9.29 28.48
CA VAL A 24 11.71 10.46 28.17
C VAL A 24 11.25 11.02 29.51
N LYS A 25 11.88 12.12 29.95
CA LYS A 25 11.42 12.86 31.13
C LYS A 25 10.10 13.54 30.75
N TYR A 26 8.98 13.01 31.24
CA TYR A 26 7.78 13.82 31.42
C TYR A 26 8.11 14.88 32.47
N CYS A 27 8.11 16.14 32.05
CA CYS A 27 8.26 17.28 32.95
C CYS A 27 6.92 17.43 33.71
N ARG A 28 6.86 16.94 34.94
CA ARG A 28 5.82 17.34 35.89
C ARG A 28 6.17 18.75 36.36
N ILE A 29 5.36 19.72 35.97
CA ILE A 29 5.40 21.07 36.55
C ILE A 29 4.95 20.93 38.00
N SER A 30 5.83 21.26 38.95
CA SER A 30 5.50 21.51 40.35
C SER A 30 5.77 22.99 40.65
N PRO A 31 5.03 23.64 41.56
CA PRO A 31 5.09 25.08 41.75
C PRO A 31 6.42 25.53 42.38
N PRO A 32 6.83 26.80 42.20
CA PRO A 32 8.14 27.28 42.65
C PRO A 32 8.20 27.41 44.17
N SER A 33 9.29 26.91 44.76
CA SER A 33 9.66 27.09 46.16
C SER A 33 10.40 28.41 46.38
N SER A 34 9.92 29.22 47.32
CA SER A 34 10.65 30.35 47.93
C SER A 34 11.77 29.84 48.86
N GLY A 35 12.92 30.50 48.84
CA GLY A 35 14.12 30.13 49.56
C GLY A 35 14.20 30.56 51.04
N GLU A 36 15.03 29.77 51.74
CA GLU A 36 15.91 30.09 52.89
C GLU A 36 15.34 30.73 54.16
N GLN A 37 15.33 29.98 55.27
CA GLN A 37 16.31 30.12 56.37
C GLN A 37 16.19 28.97 57.40
N ASP A 38 17.34 28.65 58.00
CA ASP A 38 17.71 27.46 58.79
C ASP A 38 17.22 27.46 60.27
N PRO A 39 17.45 26.38 61.05
CA PRO A 39 16.48 25.77 61.97
C PRO A 39 16.73 26.08 63.46
N VAL A 40 15.84 25.64 64.36
CA VAL A 40 16.16 25.12 65.72
C VAL A 40 14.89 24.62 66.45
N ALA A 41 14.91 23.32 66.78
CA ALA A 41 14.41 22.62 67.99
C ALA A 41 12.88 22.66 68.33
N ILE A 42 12.22 21.77 69.08
CA ILE A 42 12.57 20.80 70.13
C ILE A 42 11.49 19.67 70.11
N ASP A 43 11.90 18.50 70.62
CA ASP A 43 11.19 17.29 71.04
C ASP A 43 9.72 17.31 71.54
N ALA A 44 9.08 16.18 71.22
CA ALA A 44 8.30 15.27 72.07
C ALA A 44 6.96 15.68 72.74
N ALA A 45 6.01 14.74 72.56
CA ALA A 45 5.19 14.09 73.61
C ALA A 45 3.66 14.26 73.54
N SER A 46 3.03 13.14 73.15
CA SER A 46 2.00 12.40 73.92
C SER A 46 0.53 12.88 74.01
N ALA A 47 -0.31 11.85 74.23
CA ALA A 47 -1.72 11.82 74.69
C ALA A 47 -2.80 11.93 73.59
N SER A 48 -3.36 10.81 73.10
CA SER A 48 -4.41 9.95 73.70
C SER A 48 -5.81 10.57 73.71
N GLY A 49 -6.78 9.91 73.06
CA GLY A 49 -8.19 10.28 73.17
C GLY A 49 -9.11 9.50 72.24
N SER A 50 -9.55 8.34 72.71
CA SER A 50 -10.62 7.50 72.16
C SER A 50 -11.98 8.21 72.08
N GLY A 51 -12.76 7.93 71.03
CA GLY A 51 -14.18 8.29 70.97
C GLY A 51 -14.90 7.64 69.78
N SER A 52 -15.57 6.52 70.02
CA SER A 52 -16.46 5.83 69.08
C SER A 52 -17.87 6.44 69.12
N ILE A 53 -18.44 6.84 67.98
CA ILE A 53 -19.90 6.90 67.78
C ILE A 53 -20.23 6.45 66.34
N SER A 54 -21.11 5.46 66.28
CA SER A 54 -21.71 4.84 65.10
C SER A 54 -22.90 5.65 64.55
N LYS A 55 -23.15 5.50 63.24
CA LYS A 55 -24.45 5.21 62.57
C LYS A 55 -24.85 6.13 61.40
N ASP A 56 -25.20 5.41 60.32
CA ASP A 56 -26.21 5.69 59.29
C ASP A 56 -25.83 6.54 58.07
N ILE A 57 -25.29 5.85 57.06
CA ILE A 57 -25.30 6.27 55.64
C ILE A 57 -26.25 5.31 54.89
N PRO A 58 -27.27 5.78 54.14
CA PRO A 58 -28.15 4.90 53.38
C PRO A 58 -27.42 4.23 52.22
N SER A 59 -27.64 2.93 52.07
CA SER A 59 -27.17 2.09 50.97
C SER A 59 -27.76 2.54 49.63
N ALA A 60 -26.92 3.08 48.75
CA ALA A 60 -27.23 3.13 47.33
C ALA A 60 -27.07 1.72 46.76
N SER A 61 -28.17 1.13 46.31
CA SER A 61 -28.22 -0.11 45.55
C SER A 61 -27.33 0.03 44.31
N GLY A 62 -26.17 -0.63 44.34
CA GLY A 62 -25.31 -0.78 43.17
C GLY A 62 -26.04 -1.64 42.14
N SER A 63 -26.44 -1.03 41.03
CA SER A 63 -26.60 -1.79 39.79
C SER A 63 -25.20 -2.14 39.31
N GLU A 64 -24.73 -3.34 39.64
CA GLU A 64 -23.57 -3.92 38.97
C GLU A 64 -23.90 -4.00 37.48
N LEU A 65 -23.27 -3.14 36.69
CA LEU A 65 -23.24 -3.28 35.24
C LEU A 65 -22.48 -4.58 34.96
N GLU A 66 -23.20 -5.65 34.67
CA GLU A 66 -22.65 -6.87 34.09
C GLU A 66 -22.11 -6.53 32.69
N VAL A 67 -20.87 -6.09 32.63
CA VAL A 67 -20.11 -6.04 31.39
C VAL A 67 -19.78 -7.49 31.05
N ASP A 68 -20.38 -8.01 29.98
CA ASP A 68 -20.15 -9.36 29.49
C ASP A 68 -18.66 -9.56 29.20
N LYS A 69 -17.95 -10.20 30.15
CA LYS A 69 -16.51 -10.50 30.05
C LYS A 69 -16.32 -11.76 29.18
N GLN A 70 -16.74 -11.70 27.93
CA GLN A 70 -16.32 -12.67 26.93
C GLN A 70 -15.00 -12.20 26.29
N SER A 71 -13.96 -13.00 26.51
CA SER A 71 -12.57 -12.84 26.07
C SER A 71 -12.34 -12.07 24.76
N GLU A 72 -11.50 -11.04 24.84
CA GLU A 72 -11.27 -9.96 23.85
C GLU A 72 -10.56 -10.33 22.53
N GLU A 73 -10.26 -11.60 22.21
CA GLU A 73 -9.53 -11.91 20.96
C GLU A 73 -10.22 -12.85 19.97
N ALA A 74 -11.43 -13.36 20.26
CA ALA A 74 -12.08 -14.36 19.39
C ALA A 74 -13.56 -14.14 19.02
N VAL A 75 -14.27 -13.20 19.66
CA VAL A 75 -15.75 -13.15 19.56
C VAL A 75 -16.26 -12.34 18.35
N PHE A 76 -15.46 -11.47 17.75
CA PHE A 76 -15.94 -10.66 16.61
C PHE A 76 -16.25 -11.48 15.34
N PHE A 77 -15.81 -12.74 15.26
CA PHE A 77 -16.08 -13.65 14.14
C PHE A 77 -16.78 -14.96 14.55
N SER A 78 -17.07 -15.20 15.84
CA SER A 78 -17.60 -16.50 16.32
C SER A 78 -19.06 -16.73 15.94
N ASP A 79 -19.89 -15.68 15.93
CA ASP A 79 -21.30 -15.77 15.52
C ASP A 79 -21.47 -16.21 14.05
N ALA A 80 -20.40 -16.11 13.25
CA ALA A 80 -20.40 -16.58 11.87
C ALA A 80 -20.10 -18.09 11.72
N LEU A 81 -19.55 -18.75 12.75
CA LEU A 81 -18.98 -20.10 12.62
C LEU A 81 -19.91 -21.23 13.12
N ASP A 82 -20.80 -20.97 14.09
CA ASP A 82 -21.63 -22.04 14.68
C ASP A 82 -22.92 -22.40 13.90
N GLU A 83 -23.26 -21.68 12.82
CA GLU A 83 -24.45 -21.94 12.00
C GLU A 83 -24.14 -22.58 10.63
N ALA A 84 -23.23 -23.55 10.58
CA ALA A 84 -22.73 -24.15 9.33
C ALA A 84 -23.74 -25.02 8.53
N LYS A 85 -24.98 -25.22 9.02
CA LYS A 85 -25.99 -26.10 8.38
C LYS A 85 -27.09 -25.39 7.57
N VAL A 86 -27.14 -24.05 7.59
CA VAL A 86 -28.22 -23.27 6.94
C VAL A 86 -27.69 -22.61 5.66
N THR A 87 -28.42 -22.72 4.54
CA THR A 87 -27.94 -22.16 3.27
C THR A 87 -27.80 -20.64 3.35
N TYR A 88 -26.88 -20.04 2.57
CA TYR A 88 -26.71 -18.58 2.52
C TYR A 88 -28.03 -17.84 2.26
N ARG A 89 -28.92 -18.44 1.46
CA ARG A 89 -30.24 -17.91 1.13
C ARG A 89 -31.15 -17.84 2.35
N ASP A 90 -31.19 -18.89 3.15
CA ASP A 90 -32.00 -18.95 4.36
C ASP A 90 -31.47 -17.97 5.42
N LYS A 91 -30.14 -17.84 5.55
CA LYS A 91 -29.50 -16.82 6.40
C LYS A 91 -29.87 -15.41 5.95
N LYS A 92 -29.87 -15.14 4.64
CA LYS A 92 -30.30 -13.85 4.09
C LYS A 92 -31.77 -13.58 4.40
N LYS A 93 -32.65 -14.59 4.24
CA LYS A 93 -34.08 -14.46 4.53
C LYS A 93 -34.33 -14.12 6.00
N LYS A 94 -33.75 -14.89 6.93
CA LYS A 94 -33.85 -14.63 8.38
C LYS A 94 -33.34 -13.24 8.75
N ARG A 95 -32.21 -12.80 8.18
CA ARG A 95 -31.72 -11.42 8.40
C ARG A 95 -32.69 -10.35 7.90
N LEU A 96 -33.29 -10.54 6.72
CA LEU A 96 -34.27 -9.59 6.18
C LEU A 96 -35.51 -9.52 7.06
N GLU A 97 -36.00 -10.66 7.56
CA GLU A 97 -37.12 -10.72 8.50
C GLU A 97 -36.79 -9.98 9.80
N ASN A 98 -35.58 -10.19 10.35
CA ASN A 98 -35.13 -9.47 11.54
C ASN A 98 -35.00 -7.95 11.32
N TRP A 99 -34.45 -7.52 10.18
CA TRP A 99 -34.38 -6.09 9.84
C TRP A 99 -35.76 -5.48 9.65
N ALA A 100 -36.70 -6.20 9.03
CA ALA A 100 -38.07 -5.73 8.84
C ALA A 100 -38.82 -5.59 10.17
N ALA A 101 -38.61 -6.54 11.09
CA ALA A 101 -39.22 -6.50 12.43
C ALA A 101 -38.75 -5.30 13.27
N LEU A 102 -37.55 -4.78 13.02
CA LEU A 102 -36.96 -3.63 13.73
C LEU A 102 -37.03 -2.31 12.95
N ALA A 103 -37.58 -2.31 11.72
CA ALA A 103 -37.45 -1.18 10.82
C ALA A 103 -38.05 0.11 11.41
N ASP A 104 -39.25 0.03 11.98
CA ASP A 104 -39.94 1.18 12.57
C ASP A 104 -39.23 1.68 13.82
N ASP A 105 -38.81 0.77 14.72
CA ASP A 105 -38.05 1.11 15.93
C ASP A 105 -36.73 1.83 15.59
N LEU A 106 -36.01 1.36 14.55
CA LEU A 106 -34.77 1.98 14.08
C LEU A 106 -35.00 3.39 13.54
N VAL A 107 -36.11 3.61 12.86
CA VAL A 107 -36.50 4.96 12.38
C VAL A 107 -36.86 5.86 13.55
N GLU A 108 -37.66 5.38 14.49
CA GLU A 108 -38.07 6.15 15.68
C GLU A 108 -36.86 6.59 16.50
N VAL A 109 -35.99 5.63 16.87
CA VAL A 109 -34.78 5.91 17.64
C VAL A 109 -33.81 6.80 16.84
N GLY A 110 -33.63 6.52 15.56
CA GLY A 110 -32.79 7.35 14.68
C GLY A 110 -33.28 8.80 14.60
N THR A 111 -34.59 9.01 14.50
CA THR A 111 -35.20 10.34 14.53
C THR A 111 -35.00 11.01 15.88
N ALA A 112 -35.22 10.31 17.00
CA ALA A 112 -35.00 10.87 18.34
C ALA A 112 -33.54 11.33 18.55
N VAL A 113 -32.57 10.58 18.05
CA VAL A 113 -31.14 10.93 18.12
C VAL A 113 -30.81 12.14 17.23
N LEU A 114 -31.42 12.23 16.05
CA LEU A 114 -31.08 13.27 15.06
C LEU A 114 -31.84 14.60 15.25
N PHE A 115 -33.08 14.58 15.76
CA PHE A 115 -34.03 15.70 15.74
C PHE A 115 -34.33 16.35 17.10
N THR A 116 -33.46 16.17 18.10
CA THR A 116 -33.44 16.78 19.45
C THR A 116 -33.99 15.86 20.55
N PRO A 117 -33.25 15.66 21.66
CA PRO A 117 -33.77 14.95 22.82
C PRO A 117 -34.87 15.78 23.54
N PRO A 118 -36.03 15.19 23.87
CA PRO A 118 -36.99 15.85 24.76
C PRO A 118 -36.33 16.18 26.11
N HIS A 119 -36.64 17.35 26.68
CA HIS A 119 -36.08 17.84 27.95
C HIS A 119 -34.54 17.95 27.99
N SER A 120 -33.92 18.35 26.87
CA SER A 120 -32.46 18.51 26.77
C SER A 120 -31.89 19.34 27.93
N GLN A 121 -31.04 18.70 28.73
CA GLN A 121 -30.23 19.34 29.77
C GLN A 121 -28.80 19.45 29.28
N CYS A 122 -28.11 20.54 29.61
CA CYS A 122 -26.69 20.63 29.31
C CYS A 122 -25.93 19.52 30.02
N ILE A 123 -25.12 18.78 29.27
CA ILE A 123 -24.30 17.68 29.79
C ILE A 123 -23.29 18.12 30.87
N CYS A 124 -22.95 19.41 30.91
CA CYS A 124 -21.96 19.96 31.84
C CYS A 124 -22.59 20.56 33.10
N CYS A 125 -23.58 21.45 32.96
CA CYS A 125 -24.18 22.15 34.10
C CYS A 125 -25.55 21.59 34.52
N MET A 126 -26.08 20.60 33.82
CA MET A 126 -27.38 19.95 34.07
C MET A 126 -28.60 20.89 34.02
N GLN A 127 -28.42 22.13 33.55
CA GLN A 127 -29.51 23.08 33.38
C GLN A 127 -30.37 22.71 32.18
N ASN A 128 -31.69 22.89 32.32
CA ASN A 128 -32.62 22.80 31.19
C ASN A 128 -32.29 23.87 30.15
N LEU A 129 -32.32 23.49 28.87
CA LEU A 129 -31.89 24.36 27.78
C LEU A 129 -33.05 24.99 27.03
N ASP A 130 -33.14 26.31 27.07
CA ASP A 130 -34.02 27.08 26.18
C ASP A 130 -33.53 27.02 24.73
N GLN A 131 -32.21 26.98 24.56
CA GLN A 131 -31.54 26.90 23.27
C GLN A 131 -30.49 25.80 23.32
N VAL A 132 -30.71 24.74 22.53
CA VAL A 132 -29.84 23.56 22.51
C VAL A 132 -28.69 23.76 21.51
N TYR A 133 -27.45 23.62 21.99
CA TYR A 133 -26.26 23.51 21.15
C TYR A 133 -25.73 22.08 21.20
N ARG A 134 -25.17 21.58 20.10
CA ARG A 134 -24.44 20.31 20.08
C ARG A 134 -23.12 20.44 19.36
N CYS A 135 -22.18 19.57 19.72
CA CYS A 135 -20.93 19.38 19.02
C CYS A 135 -20.99 18.06 18.25
N MET A 136 -20.74 18.09 16.95
CA MET A 136 -20.83 16.91 16.08
C MET A 136 -19.72 15.88 16.36
N ASP A 137 -18.66 16.30 17.03
CA ASP A 137 -17.45 15.51 17.26
C ASP A 137 -17.38 14.95 18.70
N CYS A 138 -18.15 15.51 19.65
CA CYS A 138 -18.21 15.06 21.04
C CYS A 138 -19.27 13.97 21.31
N GLY A 139 -20.01 13.55 20.29
CA GLY A 139 -21.03 12.49 20.37
C GLY A 139 -22.47 13.00 20.27
N THR A 140 -23.39 12.11 19.89
CA THR A 140 -24.77 12.46 19.52
C THR A 140 -25.66 12.89 20.69
N SER A 141 -25.34 12.49 21.92
CA SER A 141 -26.06 12.86 23.15
C SER A 141 -25.47 14.09 23.84
N ALA A 142 -24.32 14.61 23.38
CA ALA A 142 -23.64 15.72 24.00
C ALA A 142 -24.25 17.06 23.58
N VAL A 143 -25.20 17.54 24.37
CA VAL A 143 -25.83 18.86 24.22
C VAL A 143 -25.38 19.84 25.31
N TYR A 144 -25.27 21.11 24.96
CA TYR A 144 -24.65 22.16 25.76
C TYR A 144 -25.52 23.41 25.82
N CYS A 145 -25.43 24.15 26.93
CA CYS A 145 -25.73 25.58 26.92
C CYS A 145 -24.58 26.33 26.26
N ARG A 146 -24.79 27.60 25.88
CA ARG A 146 -23.77 28.38 25.16
C ARG A 146 -22.45 28.49 25.95
N GLU A 147 -22.54 28.79 27.23
CA GLU A 147 -21.36 28.98 28.09
C GLU A 147 -20.56 27.68 28.27
N CYS A 148 -21.24 26.56 28.55
CA CYS A 148 -20.59 25.27 28.69
C CYS A 148 -19.99 24.78 27.37
N LEU A 149 -20.62 25.09 26.23
CA LEU A 149 -20.03 24.80 24.93
C LEU A 149 -18.68 25.52 24.79
N ASP A 150 -18.64 26.83 25.05
CA ASP A 150 -17.44 27.65 24.91
C ASP A 150 -16.35 27.24 25.92
N ILE A 151 -16.71 26.88 27.15
CA ILE A 151 -15.76 26.44 28.19
C ILE A 151 -15.15 25.07 27.83
N CYS A 152 -15.98 24.08 27.51
CA CYS A 152 -15.53 22.73 27.17
C CYS A 152 -14.70 22.71 25.87
N HIS A 153 -14.89 23.70 25.02
CA HIS A 153 -14.21 23.86 23.74
C HIS A 153 -13.28 25.08 23.73
N SER A 154 -12.74 25.44 24.90
CA SER A 154 -11.85 26.59 25.09
C SER A 154 -10.43 26.38 24.55
N LEU A 155 -10.09 25.16 24.10
CA LEU A 155 -8.85 24.87 23.39
C LEU A 155 -9.05 24.98 21.87
N PRO A 156 -7.99 25.23 21.09
CA PRO A 156 -8.09 25.21 19.63
C PRO A 156 -8.49 23.81 19.15
N HIS A 157 -9.72 23.65 18.69
CA HIS A 157 -10.25 22.40 18.12
C HIS A 157 -10.77 22.64 16.69
N LEU A 158 -10.97 21.55 15.95
CA LEU A 158 -11.63 21.56 14.65
C LEU A 158 -13.08 21.05 14.73
N HIS A 159 -13.68 21.04 15.91
CA HIS A 159 -15.08 20.62 16.03
C HIS A 159 -16.07 21.52 15.30
N VAL A 160 -17.17 20.91 14.85
CA VAL A 160 -18.33 21.56 14.24
C VAL A 160 -19.48 21.63 15.24
N PHE A 161 -20.06 22.82 15.37
CA PHE A 161 -21.15 23.09 16.29
C PHE A 161 -22.44 23.36 15.56
N GLU A 162 -23.55 22.94 16.15
CA GLU A 162 -24.89 23.23 15.66
C GLU A 162 -25.79 23.76 16.78
N VAL A 163 -26.74 24.61 16.40
CA VAL A 163 -27.78 25.13 17.28
C VAL A 163 -29.14 24.66 16.75
N PHE A 164 -30.02 24.23 17.65
CA PHE A 164 -31.36 23.81 17.27
C PHE A 164 -32.27 25.02 17.07
N LYS A 165 -32.61 25.37 15.83
CA LYS A 165 -33.49 26.51 15.51
C LYS A 165 -34.52 26.11 14.45
N ASN A 166 -35.75 26.56 14.63
CA ASN A 166 -36.85 26.33 13.68
C ASN A 166 -37.07 24.83 13.34
N GLY A 167 -36.99 23.95 14.35
CA GLY A 167 -37.24 22.52 14.18
C GLY A 167 -36.09 21.74 13.54
N THR A 168 -34.92 22.35 13.35
CA THR A 168 -33.74 21.66 12.79
C THR A 168 -32.43 22.16 13.41
N PHE A 169 -31.39 21.35 13.36
CA PHE A 169 -30.04 21.80 13.70
C PHE A 169 -29.45 22.59 12.53
N ILE A 170 -28.90 23.75 12.86
CA ILE A 170 -28.19 24.62 11.92
C ILE A 170 -26.79 24.83 12.49
N CYS A 171 -25.74 24.57 11.70
CA CYS A 171 -24.39 24.83 12.18
C CYS A 171 -24.19 26.31 12.60
N VAL A 172 -23.29 26.51 13.55
CA VAL A 172 -22.94 27.82 14.06
C VAL A 172 -21.43 27.97 14.09
N ASP A 173 -20.99 29.19 13.85
CA ASP A 173 -19.63 29.58 14.15
C ASP A 173 -19.54 30.00 15.62
N THR A 174 -18.53 29.47 16.30
CA THR A 174 -18.13 29.93 17.62
C THR A 174 -16.84 30.70 17.48
N GLU A 175 -16.64 31.70 18.34
CA GLU A 175 -15.34 32.32 18.49
C GLU A 175 -14.39 31.27 19.05
N THR A 176 -13.45 30.82 18.21
CA THR A 176 -12.43 29.88 18.65
C THR A 176 -11.18 30.64 19.07
N PRO A 177 -10.51 30.21 20.14
CA PRO A 177 -9.27 30.84 20.60
C PRO A 177 -8.19 30.81 19.51
N VAL A 178 -7.22 31.71 19.64
CA VAL A 178 -6.00 31.67 18.82
C VAL A 178 -5.32 30.32 19.01
N TRP A 179 -5.00 29.65 17.91
CA TRP A 179 -4.25 28.41 17.92
C TRP A 179 -2.78 28.72 18.20
N LYS A 180 -2.44 28.66 19.49
CA LYS A 180 -1.08 28.90 19.98
C LYS A 180 -0.12 27.82 19.49
N ARG A 181 1.15 28.18 19.37
CA ARG A 181 2.18 27.23 18.99
C ARG A 181 2.33 26.14 20.06
N PRO A 182 2.41 24.84 19.68
CA PRO A 182 2.55 23.74 20.66
C PRO A 182 3.88 23.74 21.43
N ASP A 183 4.92 24.39 20.90
CA ASP A 183 6.27 24.39 21.47
C ASP A 183 6.51 25.50 22.50
N TYR A 184 5.50 26.35 22.78
CA TYR A 184 5.59 27.49 23.71
C TYR A 184 6.84 28.36 23.47
N HIS A 185 7.23 28.50 22.21
CA HIS A 185 8.41 29.26 21.83
C HIS A 185 8.19 30.77 22.04
N GLU A 186 8.92 31.36 22.98
CA GLU A 186 8.89 32.80 23.21
C GLU A 186 9.85 33.51 22.24
N CYS A 187 9.32 34.39 21.40
CA CYS A 187 10.14 35.29 20.58
C CYS A 187 9.41 36.60 20.28
N GLN A 188 10.16 37.62 19.88
CA GLN A 188 9.63 38.95 19.59
C GLN A 188 8.99 39.06 18.20
N THR A 189 9.07 38.00 17.39
CA THR A 189 8.58 37.99 16.00
C THR A 189 7.25 37.26 15.87
N ILE A 190 6.54 37.03 16.97
CA ILE A 190 5.24 36.37 16.96
C ILE A 190 4.23 37.24 16.22
N TYR A 191 3.46 36.62 15.33
CA TYR A 191 2.34 37.26 14.65
C TYR A 191 1.21 36.25 14.46
N CYS A 192 -0.01 36.75 14.40
CA CYS A 192 -1.19 35.93 14.13
C CYS A 192 -1.53 35.94 12.64
N LYS A 193 -1.96 34.80 12.12
CA LYS A 193 -2.42 34.68 10.74
C LYS A 193 -3.65 33.80 10.66
N GLN A 194 -4.66 34.25 9.92
CA GLN A 194 -5.81 33.42 9.60
C GLN A 194 -5.43 32.38 8.53
N ILE A 195 -5.66 31.11 8.86
CA ILE A 195 -5.51 29.96 7.97
C ILE A 195 -6.85 29.24 7.92
N VAL A 196 -7.29 28.91 6.71
CA VAL A 196 -8.43 28.02 6.52
C VAL A 196 -7.95 26.60 6.72
N VAL A 197 -8.65 25.78 7.50
CA VAL A 197 -8.29 24.39 7.76
C VAL A 197 -9.39 23.48 7.25
N LEU A 198 -9.02 22.43 6.52
CA LEU A 198 -9.91 21.29 6.28
C LEU A 198 -9.62 20.22 7.31
N ASP A 199 -10.63 19.85 8.11
CA ASP A 199 -10.51 18.80 9.11
C ASP A 199 -10.51 17.40 8.48
N GLU A 200 -10.49 16.35 9.31
CA GLU A 200 -10.52 14.95 8.85
C GLU A 200 -11.82 14.52 8.18
N HIS A 201 -12.91 15.25 8.39
CA HIS A 201 -14.21 14.99 7.79
C HIS A 201 -14.45 15.81 6.51
N GLY A 202 -13.55 16.77 6.22
CA GLY A 202 -13.56 17.67 5.08
C GLY A 202 -14.20 19.05 5.37
N TRP A 203 -14.57 19.33 6.62
CA TRP A 203 -15.18 20.60 7.02
C TRP A 203 -14.19 21.75 6.99
N GLN A 204 -14.69 22.93 6.64
CA GLN A 204 -13.89 24.15 6.61
C GLN A 204 -13.93 24.88 7.95
N HIS A 205 -12.75 25.23 8.47
CA HIS A 205 -12.58 26.02 9.69
C HIS A 205 -11.71 27.24 9.40
N LYS A 206 -12.15 28.43 9.81
CA LYS A 206 -11.29 29.61 9.84
C LYS A 206 -10.59 29.64 11.20
N ARG A 207 -9.27 29.53 11.22
CA ARG A 207 -8.48 29.52 12.46
C ARG A 207 -7.42 30.60 12.42
N VAL A 208 -7.32 31.37 13.48
CA VAL A 208 -6.20 32.30 13.68
C VAL A 208 -5.10 31.51 14.37
N MET A 209 -3.97 31.33 13.68
CA MET A 209 -2.82 30.59 14.19
C MET A 209 -1.71 31.56 14.58
N GLU A 210 -1.03 31.26 15.68
CA GLU A 210 0.17 31.95 16.14
C GLU A 210 1.39 31.42 15.39
N LEU A 211 2.10 32.31 14.70
CA LEU A 211 3.30 32.02 13.91
C LEU A 211 4.45 32.89 14.41
N CYS A 212 5.68 32.62 13.96
CA CYS A 212 6.82 33.48 14.27
C CYS A 212 7.81 33.59 13.09
N GLY A 213 8.70 34.57 13.14
CA GLY A 213 9.79 34.73 12.17
C GLY A 213 10.96 33.76 12.34
N CYS A 214 11.02 32.97 13.43
CA CYS A 214 12.11 32.03 13.71
C CYS A 214 12.06 30.74 12.87
N GLU A 215 10.91 30.40 12.28
CA GLU A 215 10.77 29.29 11.33
C GLU A 215 9.74 29.66 10.24
N SER A 216 9.66 28.86 9.17
CA SER A 216 8.64 29.11 8.14
C SER A 216 7.24 28.80 8.67
N ALA A 217 6.25 29.58 8.22
CA ALA A 217 4.85 29.35 8.58
C ALA A 217 4.38 27.91 8.27
N ALA A 218 4.90 27.29 7.21
CA ALA A 218 4.62 25.91 6.85
C ALA A 218 5.07 24.90 7.93
N VAL A 219 6.23 25.12 8.56
CA VAL A 219 6.72 24.25 9.64
C VAL A 219 5.82 24.36 10.86
N THR A 220 5.40 25.56 11.25
CA THR A 220 4.48 25.76 12.38
C THR A 220 3.11 25.11 12.13
N VAL A 221 2.61 25.14 10.89
CA VAL A 221 1.38 24.44 10.49
C VAL A 221 1.53 22.92 10.69
N ILE A 222 2.66 22.33 10.33
CA ILE A 222 2.95 20.90 10.57
C ILE A 222 2.97 20.55 12.06
N ARG A 223 3.53 21.43 12.92
CA ARG A 223 3.49 21.23 14.38
C ARG A 223 2.06 21.11 14.93
N SER A 224 1.08 21.69 14.24
CA SER A 224 -0.34 21.65 14.58
C SER A 224 -1.07 20.45 13.97
N TYR A 225 -0.33 19.44 13.49
CA TYR A 225 -0.86 18.24 12.82
C TYR A 225 -1.63 18.54 11.51
N LEU A 226 -1.22 19.63 10.83
CA LEU A 226 -1.78 20.05 9.55
C LEU A 226 -0.72 20.06 8.46
N TRP A 227 -1.10 19.69 7.24
CA TRP A 227 -0.27 19.86 6.05
C TRP A 227 -0.53 21.21 5.39
N PRO A 228 0.49 22.05 5.16
CA PRO A 228 0.32 23.39 4.62
C PRO A 228 0.07 23.39 3.10
N SER A 229 -0.78 24.29 2.63
CA SER A 229 -1.05 24.49 1.20
C SER A 229 0.05 25.23 0.43
N SER A 230 1.07 25.73 1.12
CA SER A 230 2.19 26.48 0.55
C SER A 230 3.38 26.49 1.51
N PRO A 231 4.63 26.37 1.02
CA PRO A 231 5.82 26.45 1.88
C PRO A 231 6.10 27.86 2.42
N LYS A 232 5.69 28.91 1.69
CA LYS A 232 6.01 30.31 2.05
C LYS A 232 4.86 31.02 2.74
N ASN A 233 3.66 30.89 2.20
CA ASN A 233 2.50 31.65 2.66
C ASN A 233 1.26 30.74 2.73
N PRO A 234 1.18 29.80 3.69
CA PRO A 234 0.04 28.88 3.79
C PRO A 234 -1.23 29.66 4.10
N ILE A 235 -2.22 29.57 3.21
CA ILE A 235 -3.58 30.13 3.42
C ILE A 235 -4.58 29.04 3.77
N LEU A 236 -4.24 27.79 3.43
CA LEU A 236 -5.01 26.60 3.69
C LEU A 236 -4.11 25.56 4.41
N GLY A 237 -4.68 24.82 5.35
CA GLY A 237 -4.07 23.67 5.99
C GLY A 237 -5.01 22.46 5.87
N PHE A 238 -4.45 21.27 5.70
CA PHE A 238 -5.22 20.03 5.66
C PHE A 238 -4.90 19.20 6.88
N HIS A 239 -5.90 18.72 7.61
CA HIS A 239 -5.66 17.76 8.67
C HIS A 239 -4.97 16.53 8.10
N ILE A 240 -3.91 16.05 8.76
CA ILE A 240 -3.12 14.91 8.26
C ILE A 240 -4.02 13.68 8.05
N GLY A 241 -4.97 13.43 8.96
CA GLY A 241 -5.94 12.33 8.83
C GLY A 241 -6.79 12.40 7.56
N LEU A 242 -7.12 13.61 7.06
CA LEU A 242 -7.83 13.77 5.78
C LEU A 242 -6.97 13.28 4.61
N LEU A 243 -5.69 13.66 4.61
CA LEU A 243 -4.75 13.27 3.55
C LEU A 243 -4.35 11.79 3.65
N GLU A 244 -4.38 11.19 4.84
CA GLU A 244 -4.27 9.74 5.02
C GLU A 244 -5.42 9.00 4.37
N TRP A 245 -6.67 9.42 4.62
CA TRP A 245 -7.84 8.87 3.94
C TRP A 245 -7.79 9.06 2.43
N MET A 246 -7.38 10.25 1.97
CA MET A 246 -7.18 10.52 0.54
C MET A 246 -6.16 9.55 -0.07
N THR A 247 -5.04 9.31 0.60
CA THR A 247 -3.98 8.40 0.12
C THR A 247 -4.46 6.95 0.13
N ALA A 248 -5.17 6.52 1.18
CA ALA A 248 -5.76 5.18 1.25
C ALA A 248 -6.78 4.95 0.12
N LEU A 249 -7.67 5.92 -0.15
CA LEU A 249 -8.65 5.84 -1.23
C LEU A 249 -7.98 5.86 -2.61
N LEU A 250 -6.88 6.61 -2.77
CA LEU A 250 -6.09 6.61 -4.00
C LEU A 250 -5.44 5.25 -4.26
N LEU A 251 -4.79 4.65 -3.25
CA LEU A 251 -4.00 3.42 -3.44
C LEU A 251 -4.85 2.15 -3.38
N GLU A 252 -5.88 2.11 -2.55
CA GLU A 252 -6.76 0.95 -2.40
C GLU A 252 -7.91 0.96 -3.41
N CYS A 253 -8.54 2.12 -3.58
CA CYS A 253 -9.78 2.29 -4.33
C CYS A 253 -9.59 3.02 -5.66
N HIS A 254 -8.36 3.48 -5.97
CA HIS A 254 -8.02 4.17 -7.22
C HIS A 254 -8.85 5.44 -7.45
N VAL A 255 -9.20 6.12 -6.36
CA VAL A 255 -9.94 7.39 -6.40
C VAL A 255 -8.99 8.52 -6.78
N SER A 256 -9.29 9.21 -7.89
CA SER A 256 -8.53 10.39 -8.30
C SER A 256 -8.68 11.54 -7.31
N THR A 257 -7.70 12.46 -7.26
CA THR A 257 -7.79 13.70 -6.48
C THR A 257 -9.09 14.47 -6.77
N LYS A 258 -9.49 14.53 -8.05
CA LYS A 258 -10.76 15.15 -8.45
C LYS A 258 -11.95 14.44 -7.81
N GLY A 259 -12.02 13.11 -7.94
CA GLY A 259 -13.10 12.30 -7.39
C GLY A 259 -13.20 12.40 -5.85
N PHE A 260 -12.04 12.46 -5.17
CA PHE A 260 -12.00 12.67 -3.73
C PHE A 260 -12.57 14.04 -3.33
N CYS A 261 -12.12 15.12 -3.99
CA CYS A 261 -12.66 16.45 -3.74
C CYS A 261 -14.17 16.51 -4.04
N GLU A 262 -14.62 15.91 -5.14
CA GLU A 262 -16.04 15.87 -5.52
C GLU A 262 -16.89 15.11 -4.49
N ALA A 263 -16.35 14.02 -3.92
CA ALA A 263 -16.99 13.29 -2.84
C ALA A 263 -17.14 14.13 -1.57
N ILE A 264 -16.09 14.88 -1.17
CA ILE A 264 -16.18 15.84 -0.05
C ILE A 264 -17.25 16.89 -0.34
N LYS A 265 -17.22 17.51 -1.52
CA LYS A 265 -18.20 18.52 -1.91
C LYS A 265 -19.62 17.96 -1.86
N ALA A 266 -19.86 16.77 -2.39
CA ALA A 266 -21.17 16.13 -2.37
C ALA A 266 -21.65 15.84 -0.94
N LYS A 267 -20.78 15.25 -0.11
CA LYS A 267 -21.07 14.93 1.31
C LYS A 267 -21.47 16.19 2.09
N LEU A 268 -20.78 17.30 1.85
CA LEU A 268 -20.95 18.54 2.62
C LEU A 268 -21.92 19.55 1.99
N SER A 269 -22.41 19.30 0.77
CA SER A 269 -23.30 20.21 0.02
C SER A 269 -24.59 20.61 0.76
N ARG A 270 -25.03 19.80 1.72
CA ARG A 270 -26.22 20.05 2.54
C ARG A 270 -25.97 20.95 3.76
N HIS A 271 -24.72 21.32 4.00
CA HIS A 271 -24.30 22.08 5.16
C HIS A 271 -23.61 23.37 4.73
N HIS A 272 -23.89 24.48 5.40
CA HIS A 272 -23.31 25.78 5.04
C HIS A 272 -21.81 25.90 5.33
N LYS A 273 -21.21 24.94 6.07
CA LYS A 273 -19.75 24.82 6.24
C LYS A 273 -19.07 23.96 5.17
N GLY A 274 -19.83 23.49 4.18
CA GLY A 274 -19.29 22.82 3.01
C GLY A 274 -18.60 23.80 2.05
N LEU A 275 -17.67 23.28 1.24
CA LEU A 275 -16.95 24.08 0.25
C LEU A 275 -17.90 24.61 -0.83
N VAL A 276 -17.91 25.93 -1.06
CA VAL A 276 -18.56 26.49 -2.25
C VAL A 276 -17.72 26.24 -3.51
N ASP A 277 -18.32 26.40 -4.68
CA ASP A 277 -17.68 26.07 -5.98
C ASP A 277 -16.33 26.76 -6.23
N SER A 278 -16.18 28.00 -5.79
CA SER A 278 -14.92 28.75 -5.90
C SER A 278 -13.83 28.18 -4.98
N GLU A 279 -14.18 27.89 -3.73
CA GLU A 279 -13.26 27.30 -2.74
C GLU A 279 -12.85 25.88 -3.12
N PHE A 280 -13.81 25.08 -3.60
CA PHE A 280 -13.55 23.76 -4.16
C PHE A 280 -12.48 23.80 -5.26
N LYS A 281 -12.58 24.75 -6.20
CA LYS A 281 -11.60 24.90 -7.28
C LYS A 281 -10.20 25.24 -6.72
N VAL A 282 -10.13 26.01 -5.64
CA VAL A 282 -8.86 26.34 -4.96
C VAL A 282 -8.28 25.11 -4.28
N VAL A 283 -9.07 24.39 -3.47
CA VAL A 283 -8.68 23.16 -2.78
C VAL A 283 -8.19 22.11 -3.78
N TYR A 284 -8.99 21.85 -4.81
CA TYR A 284 -8.63 20.92 -5.88
C TYR A 284 -7.32 21.31 -6.56
N ARG A 285 -7.14 22.59 -6.91
CA ARG A 285 -5.89 23.05 -7.54
C ARG A 285 -4.69 22.85 -6.63
N ILE A 286 -4.83 23.11 -5.33
CA ILE A 286 -3.76 22.87 -4.35
C ILE A 286 -3.45 21.37 -4.29
N LEU A 287 -4.44 20.51 -4.11
CA LEU A 287 -4.20 19.06 -4.03
C LEU A 287 -3.70 18.43 -5.33
N MET A 288 -4.04 19.00 -6.49
CA MET A 288 -3.55 18.56 -7.80
C MET A 288 -2.11 18.97 -8.10
N ASN A 289 -1.64 20.08 -7.52
CA ASN A 289 -0.27 20.53 -7.68
C ASN A 289 0.67 19.66 -6.82
N GLU A 290 1.96 20.00 -6.81
CA GLU A 290 3.04 19.30 -6.08
C GLU A 290 2.74 19.00 -4.59
N TYR A 291 1.76 19.66 -3.96
CA TYR A 291 1.52 19.57 -2.52
C TYR A 291 1.12 18.18 -2.01
N LEU A 292 0.28 17.44 -2.75
CA LEU A 292 -0.08 16.07 -2.37
C LEU A 292 1.12 15.13 -2.53
N VAL A 293 1.90 15.31 -3.59
CA VAL A 293 3.10 14.50 -3.85
C VAL A 293 4.16 14.76 -2.77
N GLN A 294 4.34 16.02 -2.38
CA GLN A 294 5.21 16.38 -1.25
C GLN A 294 4.73 15.77 0.08
N TYR A 295 3.41 15.74 0.32
CA TYR A 295 2.85 15.07 1.50
C TYR A 295 3.15 13.56 1.49
N ARG A 296 2.92 12.86 0.37
CA ARG A 296 3.18 11.42 0.26
C ARG A 296 4.67 11.09 0.48
N ASN A 297 5.57 11.88 -0.10
CA ASN A 297 7.01 11.76 0.16
C ASN A 297 7.35 12.01 1.65
N PHE A 298 6.78 13.06 2.26
CA PHE A 298 6.94 13.33 3.68
C PHE A 298 6.49 12.14 4.54
N ARG A 299 5.32 11.55 4.26
CA ARG A 299 4.83 10.36 4.96
C ARG A 299 5.74 9.15 4.77
N TYR A 300 6.24 8.93 3.56
CA TYR A 300 7.22 7.87 3.28
C TYR A 300 8.48 8.05 4.14
N LYS A 301 9.08 9.25 4.15
CA LYS A 301 10.31 9.53 4.92
C LYS A 301 10.15 9.40 6.43
N ILE A 302 8.94 9.66 6.96
CA ILE A 302 8.65 9.44 8.38
C ILE A 302 8.45 7.95 8.68
N SER A 303 7.80 7.22 7.78
CA SER A 303 7.51 5.79 7.98
C SER A 303 8.76 4.93 7.78
N HIS A 304 9.69 5.38 6.95
CA HIS A 304 10.99 4.76 6.67
C HIS A 304 12.09 5.80 6.90
N PRO A 305 12.49 6.05 8.16
CA PRO A 305 13.43 7.11 8.48
C PRO A 305 14.89 6.72 8.16
N ILE A 306 15.13 6.31 6.91
CA ILE A 306 16.44 5.92 6.36
C ILE A 306 17.44 7.07 6.53
N HIS A 307 16.97 8.32 6.48
CA HIS A 307 17.76 9.52 6.74
C HIS A 307 18.30 9.63 8.18
N LEU A 308 17.78 8.84 9.13
CA LEU A 308 18.29 8.73 10.49
C LEU A 308 19.19 7.50 10.68
N CYS A 309 18.97 6.44 9.89
CA CYS A 309 19.72 5.19 9.95
C CYS A 309 19.61 4.43 8.63
N GLU A 310 20.75 4.24 7.94
CA GLU A 310 20.81 3.59 6.62
C GLU A 310 20.41 2.10 6.66
N ASP A 311 20.50 1.46 7.83
CA ASP A 311 20.14 0.04 8.03
C ASP A 311 18.61 -0.20 8.07
N ILE A 312 17.79 0.85 8.06
CA ILE A 312 16.33 0.72 8.08
C ILE A 312 15.83 0.24 6.71
N ASP A 313 14.98 -0.79 6.69
CA ASP A 313 14.32 -1.27 5.46
C ASP A 313 13.59 -0.11 4.79
N SER A 314 14.01 0.23 3.58
CA SER A 314 13.40 1.27 2.77
C SER A 314 12.04 0.88 2.20
N GLY A 315 11.58 -0.34 2.47
CA GLY A 315 10.29 -0.82 1.98
C GLY A 315 10.35 -1.37 0.56
N ILE A 316 11.40 -1.07 -0.20
CA ILE A 316 11.52 -1.40 -1.64
C ILE A 316 12.13 -2.77 -1.93
N HIS A 317 12.57 -3.50 -0.92
CA HIS A 317 13.17 -4.82 -1.09
C HIS A 317 12.23 -5.92 -0.63
N CYS A 318 12.27 -7.05 -1.35
CA CYS A 318 11.55 -8.24 -0.96
C CYS A 318 12.27 -8.95 0.20
N PRO A 319 11.63 -9.09 1.39
CA PRO A 319 12.29 -9.70 2.55
C PRO A 319 12.63 -11.18 2.34
N ALA A 320 11.97 -11.87 1.40
CA ALA A 320 12.23 -13.26 1.07
C ALA A 320 13.29 -13.46 -0.04
N CYS A 321 13.75 -12.40 -0.70
CA CYS A 321 14.81 -12.48 -1.71
C CYS A 321 16.22 -12.25 -1.15
N PHE A 322 16.31 -11.74 0.08
CA PHE A 322 17.57 -11.53 0.78
C PHE A 322 18.28 -12.89 1.01
N GLU A 323 19.60 -12.93 0.81
CA GLU A 323 20.46 -14.13 0.95
C GLU A 323 20.13 -15.34 0.06
N ASN A 324 19.17 -15.24 -0.87
CA ASN A 324 18.90 -16.35 -1.79
C ASN A 324 19.92 -16.34 -2.96
N PRO A 325 20.77 -17.39 -3.11
CA PRO A 325 21.74 -17.48 -4.21
C PRO A 325 21.08 -17.67 -5.58
N GLN A 326 19.79 -18.02 -5.61
CA GLN A 326 19.01 -18.12 -6.83
C GLN A 326 18.03 -16.95 -6.95
N LYS A 327 18.11 -16.21 -8.04
CA LYS A 327 17.16 -15.13 -8.37
C LYS A 327 16.22 -15.61 -9.47
N ILE A 328 14.91 -15.50 -9.23
CA ILE A 328 13.88 -15.81 -10.22
C ILE A 328 13.04 -14.55 -10.41
N ILE A 329 13.12 -13.94 -11.58
CA ILE A 329 12.54 -12.64 -11.90
C ILE A 329 11.70 -12.77 -13.17
N SER A 330 10.45 -12.30 -13.12
CA SER A 330 9.59 -12.20 -14.30
C SER A 330 9.73 -10.81 -14.93
N PHE A 331 9.67 -10.73 -16.26
CA PHE A 331 9.58 -9.51 -17.05
C PHE A 331 8.25 -9.47 -17.80
N ASP A 332 7.69 -8.27 -17.95
CA ASP A 332 6.53 -8.03 -18.80
C ASP A 332 6.32 -6.51 -19.05
N ALA A 333 5.46 -6.17 -20.03
CA ALA A 333 5.10 -4.81 -20.39
C ALA A 333 3.57 -4.57 -20.30
N ASP A 334 3.16 -3.59 -19.48
CA ASP A 334 1.76 -3.16 -19.40
C ASP A 334 1.47 -1.99 -20.35
N PHE A 335 0.73 -2.28 -21.42
CA PHE A 335 0.28 -1.31 -22.43
C PHE A 335 -0.98 -0.52 -22.04
N GLN A 336 -1.57 -0.76 -20.88
CA GLN A 336 -2.68 0.05 -20.37
C GLN A 336 -2.19 1.37 -19.77
N LEU A 337 -0.98 1.37 -19.23
CA LEU A 337 -0.35 2.52 -18.57
C LEU A 337 0.34 3.41 -19.60
N VAL A 338 -0.44 4.11 -20.42
CA VAL A 338 0.06 5.14 -21.35
C VAL A 338 0.09 6.52 -20.71
N ARG A 339 0.84 7.46 -21.28
CA ARG A 339 0.84 8.89 -20.92
C ARG A 339 0.65 9.77 -22.16
N LYS A 340 -0.11 10.87 -22.01
CA LYS A 340 -0.32 11.83 -23.09
C LYS A 340 0.75 12.91 -23.09
N VAL A 341 1.13 13.33 -24.30
CA VAL A 341 2.00 14.51 -24.53
C VAL A 341 1.35 15.80 -24.00
N SER A 342 0.01 15.89 -24.04
CA SER A 342 -0.73 17.07 -23.59
C SER A 342 -0.75 17.25 -22.06
N SER A 343 -0.21 16.30 -21.30
CA SER A 343 -0.29 16.27 -19.83
C SER A 343 0.86 17.00 -19.14
N GLY A 344 1.44 17.99 -19.82
CA GLY A 344 2.54 18.80 -19.33
C GLY A 344 3.92 18.22 -19.66
N SER A 345 4.95 19.00 -19.38
CA SER A 345 6.36 18.59 -19.45
C SER A 345 6.90 18.38 -18.05
N GLU A 346 8.04 17.70 -17.95
CA GLU A 346 8.78 17.57 -16.71
C GLU A 346 9.24 18.95 -16.22
N ALA A 347 8.94 19.27 -14.96
CA ALA A 347 9.33 20.50 -14.27
C ALA A 347 10.35 20.24 -13.16
N GLY A 348 10.58 18.98 -12.79
CA GLY A 348 11.60 18.54 -11.86
C GLY A 348 11.65 17.02 -11.75
N LYS A 349 12.49 16.50 -10.85
CA LYS A 349 12.64 15.06 -10.62
C LYS A 349 11.50 14.46 -9.77
N PRO A 350 11.18 13.17 -9.97
CA PRO A 350 10.34 12.41 -9.04
C PRO A 350 10.83 12.52 -7.61
N LYS A 351 9.91 12.49 -6.64
CA LYS A 351 10.23 12.54 -5.21
C LYS A 351 10.70 11.20 -4.66
N HIS A 352 10.26 10.10 -5.24
CA HIS A 352 10.71 8.75 -4.95
C HIS A 352 11.80 8.27 -5.93
N ASP A 353 12.65 9.19 -6.40
CA ASP A 353 13.75 8.88 -7.32
C ASP A 353 14.62 7.71 -6.79
N GLY A 354 14.96 6.78 -7.68
CA GLY A 354 15.69 5.55 -7.37
C GLY A 354 14.88 4.42 -6.69
N HIS A 355 13.60 4.62 -6.36
CA HIS A 355 12.75 3.55 -5.84
C HIS A 355 11.97 2.87 -6.96
N PHE A 356 12.27 1.60 -7.23
CA PHE A 356 11.67 0.76 -8.28
C PHE A 356 11.83 1.24 -9.73
N PHE A 357 11.76 2.55 -9.99
CA PHE A 357 11.96 3.12 -11.32
C PHE A 357 13.45 3.31 -11.59
N ILE A 358 13.89 2.80 -12.74
CA ILE A 358 15.22 3.08 -13.27
C ILE A 358 15.22 4.50 -13.86
N ASP A 359 16.35 5.19 -13.79
CA ASP A 359 16.55 6.48 -14.44
C ASP A 359 16.19 6.38 -15.93
N GLN A 360 15.22 7.21 -16.35
CA GLN A 360 14.66 7.15 -17.69
C GLN A 360 15.67 7.63 -18.76
N ASP A 361 16.58 8.54 -18.42
CA ASP A 361 17.60 9.02 -19.35
C ASP A 361 18.61 7.91 -19.65
N GLU A 362 18.96 7.09 -18.65
CA GLU A 362 19.81 5.90 -18.85
C GLU A 362 19.15 4.88 -19.79
N VAL A 363 17.86 4.60 -19.57
CA VAL A 363 17.08 3.69 -20.40
C VAL A 363 17.00 4.21 -21.83
N ASP A 364 16.64 5.47 -22.02
CA ASP A 364 16.45 6.05 -23.35
C ASP A 364 17.77 6.11 -24.13
N LYS A 365 18.86 6.50 -23.47
CA LYS A 365 20.20 6.51 -24.07
C LYS A 365 20.59 5.12 -24.57
N PHE A 366 20.44 4.09 -23.72
CA PHE A 366 20.72 2.72 -24.13
C PHE A 366 19.88 2.31 -25.34
N ILE A 367 18.59 2.63 -25.33
CA ILE A 367 17.67 2.20 -26.38
C ILE A 367 17.97 2.88 -27.71
N ASP A 368 18.35 4.15 -27.70
CA ASP A 368 18.73 4.87 -28.91
C ASP A 368 20.02 4.31 -29.53
N GLU A 369 21.03 4.02 -28.70
CA GLU A 369 22.28 3.36 -29.11
C GLU A 369 22.04 1.93 -29.61
N TYR A 370 21.13 1.19 -28.97
CA TYR A 370 20.78 -0.18 -29.35
C TYR A 370 19.94 -0.25 -30.64
N SER A 371 19.18 0.80 -30.95
CA SER A 371 18.18 0.82 -32.04
C SER A 371 18.71 1.32 -33.38
N THR A 372 19.95 1.78 -33.48
CA THR A 372 20.55 2.26 -34.73
C THR A 372 20.77 1.18 -35.80
N GLU A 373 20.59 -0.11 -35.49
CA GLU A 373 20.70 -1.24 -36.43
C GLU A 373 19.36 -1.64 -37.08
N LYS A 374 18.70 -0.68 -37.72
CA LYS A 374 17.28 -0.75 -38.16
C LYS A 374 16.89 -1.86 -39.14
N GLU A 375 17.82 -2.53 -39.82
CA GLU A 375 17.48 -3.55 -40.84
C GLU A 375 17.11 -4.94 -40.26
N LYS A 376 17.46 -5.25 -39.00
CA LYS A 376 17.35 -6.61 -38.44
C LYS A 376 16.02 -6.91 -37.71
N ILE A 377 15.25 -5.89 -37.30
CA ILE A 377 14.02 -6.03 -36.48
C ILE A 377 12.84 -6.63 -37.27
N LYS A 378 12.78 -6.45 -38.60
CA LYS A 378 11.71 -7.02 -39.44
C LYS A 378 11.78 -8.55 -39.54
N GLN A 379 12.99 -9.13 -39.52
CA GLN A 379 13.17 -10.59 -39.55
C GLN A 379 12.79 -11.24 -38.21
N GLU A 380 13.11 -10.59 -37.09
CA GLU A 380 12.77 -11.08 -35.74
C GLU A 380 11.25 -11.13 -35.51
N LYS A 381 10.49 -10.22 -36.13
CA LYS A 381 9.01 -10.23 -36.16
C LYS A 381 8.42 -11.45 -36.87
N ALA A 382 9.02 -11.89 -37.98
CA ALA A 382 8.55 -13.06 -38.72
C ALA A 382 8.76 -14.34 -37.92
N VAL A 383 9.94 -14.48 -37.29
CA VAL A 383 10.31 -15.66 -36.49
C VAL A 383 9.46 -15.80 -35.21
N HIS A 384 9.05 -14.70 -34.57
CA HIS A 384 8.19 -14.76 -33.38
C HIS A 384 6.75 -15.17 -33.72
N ASN A 385 6.16 -14.57 -34.77
CA ASN A 385 4.80 -14.92 -35.21
C ASN A 385 4.69 -16.38 -35.71
N GLU A 386 5.82 -17.04 -35.99
CA GLU A 386 5.90 -18.47 -36.28
C GLU A 386 6.14 -19.36 -35.03
N CYS A 387 6.57 -18.82 -33.85
CA CYS A 387 6.73 -19.60 -32.61
C CYS A 387 5.55 -19.48 -31.65
N SER A 388 4.75 -18.39 -31.61
CA SER A 388 3.64 -18.23 -30.64
C SER A 388 2.28 -17.95 -31.30
N GLU A 389 1.25 -18.69 -30.88
CA GLU A 389 -0.16 -18.42 -31.23
C GLU A 389 -0.80 -17.34 -30.35
N PHE A 390 -0.23 -17.06 -29.17
CA PHE A 390 -0.63 -15.92 -28.36
C PHE A 390 -0.10 -14.61 -28.96
N GLN A 391 -0.93 -13.56 -28.94
CA GLN A 391 -0.58 -12.22 -29.41
C GLN A 391 0.47 -11.50 -28.54
N ALA A 392 1.08 -12.17 -27.55
CA ALA A 392 2.26 -11.65 -26.87
C ALA A 392 3.36 -11.37 -27.90
N GLY A 393 3.90 -10.15 -27.97
CA GLY A 393 4.86 -9.76 -29.00
C GLY A 393 4.31 -9.58 -30.43
N SER A 394 3.05 -9.94 -30.74
CA SER A 394 2.43 -9.74 -32.08
C SER A 394 2.30 -8.25 -32.45
N ALA A 395 2.60 -7.39 -31.49
CA ALA A 395 3.14 -6.10 -31.78
C ALA A 395 4.28 -5.77 -30.80
N LEU A 396 5.52 -6.02 -31.24
CA LEU A 396 6.50 -4.93 -31.32
C LEU A 396 5.77 -3.74 -31.96
N ARG A 397 4.96 -3.02 -31.16
CA ARG A 397 4.00 -1.97 -31.57
C ARG A 397 4.82 -0.84 -32.14
N SER A 398 5.18 -1.00 -33.40
CA SER A 398 5.92 -0.02 -34.16
C SER A 398 5.13 1.27 -34.12
N LYS A 399 5.75 2.30 -33.53
CA LYS A 399 5.45 3.73 -33.73
C LYS A 399 4.70 3.95 -35.03
N ALA A 400 3.40 4.21 -34.93
CA ALA A 400 2.63 4.85 -36.01
C ALA A 400 1.32 5.47 -35.51
N LYS A 401 0.63 4.88 -34.52
CA LYS A 401 -0.78 5.25 -34.29
C LYS A 401 -1.10 6.34 -33.26
N ASN A 402 -0.17 6.82 -32.43
CA ASN A 402 -0.51 7.90 -31.49
C ASN A 402 0.65 8.88 -31.24
N LYS A 403 0.81 9.88 -32.13
CA LYS A 403 1.63 11.09 -31.88
C LYS A 403 1.21 11.87 -30.61
N LYS A 404 0.10 11.46 -29.98
CA LYS A 404 -0.47 12.05 -28.77
C LYS A 404 0.08 11.43 -27.47
N LEU A 405 0.87 10.36 -27.57
CA LEU A 405 1.48 9.68 -26.42
C LEU A 405 3.01 9.79 -26.51
N ASP A 406 3.65 10.15 -25.40
CA ASP A 406 5.10 10.11 -25.21
C ASP A 406 5.54 8.88 -24.44
N GLU A 407 4.69 8.34 -23.55
CA GLU A 407 4.87 7.02 -22.95
C GLU A 407 3.78 6.07 -23.43
N THR A 408 4.21 4.94 -23.98
CA THR A 408 3.37 3.97 -24.70
C THR A 408 3.00 2.74 -23.89
N ALA A 409 3.75 2.47 -22.82
CA ALA A 409 3.56 1.36 -21.89
C ALA A 409 4.52 1.51 -20.70
N LEU A 410 4.33 0.68 -19.67
CA LEU A 410 5.26 0.50 -18.56
C LEU A 410 5.92 -0.88 -18.68
N PHE A 411 7.24 -0.94 -18.73
CA PHE A 411 7.96 -2.22 -18.61
C PHE A 411 8.30 -2.45 -17.15
N GLY A 412 8.18 -3.69 -16.69
CA GLY A 412 8.48 -3.98 -15.29
C GLY A 412 8.92 -5.40 -15.03
N SER A 413 9.35 -5.57 -13.79
CA SER A 413 9.82 -6.84 -13.26
C SER A 413 9.39 -7.08 -11.83
N ALA A 414 9.25 -8.34 -11.49
CA ALA A 414 8.92 -8.78 -10.14
C ALA A 414 9.62 -10.10 -9.82
N CYS A 415 10.01 -10.29 -8.57
CA CYS A 415 10.57 -11.57 -8.14
C CYS A 415 9.47 -12.66 -8.03
N ARG A 416 9.87 -13.93 -7.88
CA ARG A 416 8.96 -15.07 -7.64
C ARG A 416 7.98 -14.92 -6.47
N HIS A 417 8.29 -14.05 -5.52
CA HIS A 417 7.42 -13.74 -4.38
C HIS A 417 6.31 -12.74 -4.74
N ALA A 418 6.22 -12.36 -6.02
CA ALA A 418 5.35 -11.32 -6.53
C ALA A 418 5.64 -9.94 -5.94
N PHE A 419 6.87 -9.70 -5.49
CA PHE A 419 7.28 -8.39 -5.00
C PHE A 419 7.88 -7.57 -6.17
N PRO A 420 7.47 -6.29 -6.36
CA PRO A 420 7.99 -5.41 -7.40
C PRO A 420 9.52 -5.30 -7.39
N TYR A 421 10.14 -5.12 -8.55
CA TYR A 421 11.60 -4.99 -8.67
C TYR A 421 12.00 -3.74 -9.46
N TYR A 422 12.20 -3.82 -10.77
CA TYR A 422 12.53 -2.66 -11.62
C TYR A 422 11.45 -2.33 -12.64
N PHE A 423 11.23 -1.03 -12.89
CA PHE A 423 10.25 -0.48 -13.82
C PHE A 423 10.83 0.71 -14.60
N PHE A 424 10.32 0.95 -15.79
CA PHE A 424 10.63 2.14 -16.60
C PHE A 424 9.61 2.33 -17.71
N ASN A 425 9.47 3.55 -18.23
CA ASN A 425 8.50 3.86 -19.26
C ASN A 425 9.03 3.48 -20.66
N LEU A 426 8.13 2.99 -21.51
CA LEU A 426 8.43 2.68 -22.92
C LEU A 426 8.02 3.85 -23.81
N LYS A 427 8.96 4.50 -24.49
CA LYS A 427 8.68 5.62 -25.41
C LYS A 427 8.41 5.20 -26.85
N HIS A 428 8.69 3.94 -27.20
CA HIS A 428 8.75 3.51 -28.61
C HIS A 428 7.96 2.23 -28.91
N GLY A 429 7.00 1.89 -28.06
CA GLY A 429 6.44 0.54 -27.97
C GLY A 429 7.46 -0.43 -27.37
N GLU A 430 7.08 -1.69 -27.24
CA GLU A 430 8.01 -2.74 -26.85
C GLU A 430 9.05 -2.95 -27.94
N ARG A 431 10.32 -2.88 -27.55
CA ARG A 431 11.53 -3.18 -28.33
C ARG A 431 12.34 -4.17 -27.51
N ILE A 432 12.97 -5.13 -28.18
CA ILE A 432 13.78 -6.15 -27.50
C ILE A 432 14.90 -5.55 -26.64
N GLY A 433 15.46 -4.40 -27.07
CA GLY A 433 16.46 -3.66 -26.33
C GLY A 433 16.06 -3.30 -24.89
N TYR A 434 14.77 -3.09 -24.60
CA TYR A 434 14.31 -2.83 -23.23
C TYR A 434 14.53 -4.04 -22.31
N SER A 435 14.24 -5.24 -22.80
CA SER A 435 14.51 -6.47 -22.06
C SER A 435 16.01 -6.75 -21.92
N VAL A 436 16.83 -6.38 -22.91
CA VAL A 436 18.29 -6.50 -22.86
C VAL A 436 18.88 -5.55 -21.82
N TYR A 437 18.46 -4.28 -21.81
CA TYR A 437 18.90 -3.29 -20.82
C TYR A 437 18.61 -3.75 -19.39
N LEU A 438 17.37 -4.19 -19.13
CA LEU A 438 17.00 -4.67 -17.80
C LEU A 438 17.81 -5.91 -17.41
N LEU A 439 18.08 -6.80 -18.37
CA LEU A 439 18.90 -7.98 -18.15
C LEU A 439 20.35 -7.62 -17.77
N GLU A 440 20.96 -6.68 -18.48
CA GLU A 440 22.32 -6.19 -18.17
C GLU A 440 22.41 -5.63 -16.75
N LYS A 441 21.45 -4.77 -16.38
CA LYS A 441 21.39 -4.18 -15.04
C LYS A 441 21.29 -5.27 -13.97
N LEU A 442 20.40 -6.23 -14.16
CA LEU A 442 20.20 -7.33 -13.21
C LEU A 442 21.43 -8.23 -13.06
N VAL A 443 22.08 -8.58 -14.17
CA VAL A 443 23.30 -9.40 -14.15
C VAL A 443 24.45 -8.64 -13.47
N ALA A 444 24.60 -7.34 -13.75
CA ALA A 444 25.64 -6.52 -13.12
C ALA A 444 25.48 -6.43 -11.59
N GLU A 445 24.25 -6.41 -11.09
CA GLU A 445 23.92 -6.33 -9.66
C GLU A 445 23.93 -7.69 -8.94
N ASN A 446 23.94 -8.81 -9.68
CA ASN A 446 23.77 -10.16 -9.12
C ASN A 446 24.82 -11.16 -9.64
N LYS A 447 26.09 -10.72 -9.81
CA LYS A 447 27.18 -11.51 -10.43
C LYS A 447 27.40 -12.91 -9.84
N ASP A 448 27.16 -13.08 -8.54
CA ASP A 448 27.37 -14.35 -7.82
C ASP A 448 26.09 -15.19 -7.68
N SER A 449 25.00 -14.81 -8.35
CA SER A 449 23.70 -15.49 -8.23
C SER A 449 23.32 -16.26 -9.49
N GLN A 450 22.72 -17.42 -9.33
CA GLN A 450 22.10 -18.13 -10.43
C GLN A 450 20.76 -17.45 -10.78
N MET A 451 20.68 -16.82 -11.96
CA MET A 451 19.49 -16.07 -12.36
C MET A 451 18.60 -16.86 -13.33
N HIS A 452 17.29 -16.83 -13.08
CA HIS A 452 16.27 -17.29 -14.01
C HIS A 452 15.37 -16.11 -14.36
N ILE A 453 15.23 -15.84 -15.65
CA ILE A 453 14.37 -14.79 -16.16
C ILE A 453 13.18 -15.44 -16.85
N MET A 454 11.99 -15.11 -16.36
CA MET A 454 10.72 -15.56 -16.92
C MET A 454 10.16 -14.45 -17.81
N TYR A 455 9.98 -14.71 -19.10
CA TYR A 455 9.46 -13.72 -20.04
C TYR A 455 8.70 -14.42 -21.16
N ASP A 456 7.57 -13.87 -21.57
CA ASP A 456 6.73 -14.42 -22.64
C ASP A 456 7.52 -14.67 -23.92
N ILE A 457 8.36 -13.71 -24.28
CA ILE A 457 9.19 -13.81 -25.49
C ILE A 457 10.62 -14.26 -25.18
N ALA A 458 10.84 -15.02 -24.10
CA ALA A 458 12.17 -15.52 -23.71
C ALA A 458 12.90 -16.26 -24.83
N CYS A 459 12.19 -17.02 -25.68
CA CYS A 459 12.78 -17.69 -26.83
C CYS A 459 13.29 -16.71 -27.91
N LEU A 460 12.59 -15.59 -28.10
CA LEU A 460 13.02 -14.53 -29.01
C LEU A 460 14.21 -13.78 -28.43
N LEU A 461 14.19 -13.50 -27.13
CA LEU A 461 15.31 -12.88 -26.42
C LEU A 461 16.58 -13.74 -26.52
N GLU A 462 16.49 -15.05 -26.26
CA GLU A 462 17.66 -15.95 -26.39
C GLU A 462 18.21 -15.94 -27.83
N THR A 463 17.33 -16.00 -28.83
CA THR A 463 17.71 -15.96 -30.25
C THR A 463 18.42 -14.65 -30.59
N HIS A 464 17.91 -13.53 -30.10
CA HIS A 464 18.49 -12.22 -30.31
C HIS A 464 19.87 -12.09 -29.64
N LEU A 465 20.00 -12.51 -28.38
CA LEU A 465 21.27 -12.49 -27.65
C LEU A 465 22.34 -13.35 -28.34
N LYS A 466 21.98 -14.55 -28.85
CA LYS A 466 22.89 -15.39 -29.64
C LYS A 466 23.35 -14.69 -30.92
N LYS A 467 22.42 -14.07 -31.65
CA LYS A 467 22.74 -13.31 -32.88
C LYS A 467 23.62 -12.09 -32.62
N LYS A 468 23.55 -11.54 -31.42
CA LYS A 468 24.37 -10.41 -30.94
C LYS A 468 25.64 -10.86 -30.20
N GLU A 469 25.91 -12.17 -30.15
CA GLU A 469 27.09 -12.74 -29.50
C GLU A 469 27.23 -12.31 -28.04
N ARG A 470 26.10 -12.13 -27.33
CA ARG A 470 26.04 -11.73 -25.92
C ARG A 470 26.19 -12.92 -24.97
N THR A 471 27.33 -13.60 -25.08
CA THR A 471 27.67 -14.75 -24.23
C THR A 471 27.74 -14.36 -22.75
N ASP A 472 28.17 -13.13 -22.46
CA ASP A 472 28.16 -12.53 -21.12
C ASP A 472 26.79 -12.61 -20.42
N LEU A 473 25.69 -12.40 -21.17
CA LEU A 473 24.34 -12.52 -20.64
C LEU A 473 23.81 -13.96 -20.70
N LEU A 474 24.08 -14.67 -21.80
CA LEU A 474 23.59 -16.04 -22.00
C LEU A 474 24.15 -17.01 -20.95
N ASP A 475 25.39 -16.83 -20.52
CA ASP A 475 26.03 -17.68 -19.51
C ASP A 475 25.57 -17.30 -18.08
N ALA A 476 25.17 -16.05 -17.87
CA ALA A 476 24.74 -15.54 -16.56
C ALA A 476 23.29 -15.90 -16.21
N VAL A 477 22.40 -16.11 -17.20
CA VAL A 477 20.97 -16.30 -16.95
C VAL A 477 20.39 -17.52 -17.64
N LYS A 478 19.37 -18.12 -17.01
CA LYS A 478 18.48 -19.08 -17.65
C LYS A 478 17.17 -18.40 -18.08
N LEU A 479 16.94 -18.32 -19.38
CA LEU A 479 15.69 -17.82 -19.95
C LEU A 479 14.59 -18.91 -19.96
N VAL A 480 13.37 -18.52 -19.58
CA VAL A 480 12.22 -19.41 -19.34
C VAL A 480 10.93 -18.67 -19.75
N ILE A 481 9.92 -19.40 -20.24
CA ILE A 481 8.61 -18.82 -20.56
C ILE A 481 7.64 -19.13 -19.40
N PRO A 482 6.82 -18.17 -18.91
CA PRO A 482 5.78 -18.44 -17.92
C PRO A 482 4.86 -19.62 -18.31
N ILE A 483 4.37 -20.36 -17.32
CA ILE A 483 3.73 -21.67 -17.55
C ILE A 483 2.50 -21.58 -18.45
N PHE A 484 1.68 -20.53 -18.31
CA PHE A 484 0.48 -20.37 -19.13
C PHE A 484 0.87 -20.04 -20.58
N HIS A 485 1.77 -19.08 -20.74
CA HIS A 485 2.24 -18.63 -22.05
C HIS A 485 2.96 -19.74 -22.81
N CYS A 486 3.74 -20.57 -22.11
CA CYS A 486 4.54 -21.63 -22.72
C CYS A 486 3.72 -22.56 -23.63
N TYR A 487 2.48 -22.90 -23.26
CA TYR A 487 1.62 -23.77 -24.07
C TYR A 487 1.21 -23.18 -25.41
N GLY A 488 1.21 -21.85 -25.57
CA GLY A 488 0.93 -21.22 -26.86
C GLY A 488 2.16 -21.08 -27.75
N HIS A 489 3.33 -21.51 -27.29
CA HIS A 489 4.51 -21.60 -28.14
C HIS A 489 4.60 -22.97 -28.83
N LYS A 490 5.32 -23.05 -29.95
CA LYS A 490 5.62 -24.30 -30.67
C LYS A 490 6.30 -25.33 -29.77
N MET A 491 6.19 -26.60 -30.14
CA MET A 491 6.74 -27.73 -29.36
C MET A 491 8.22 -27.57 -28.97
N ALA A 492 9.07 -27.06 -29.88
CA ALA A 492 10.47 -26.79 -29.56
C ALA A 492 10.62 -25.76 -28.42
N CYS A 493 9.83 -24.68 -28.47
CA CYS A 493 9.80 -23.64 -27.46
C CYS A 493 9.26 -24.23 -26.11
N GLN A 494 8.23 -25.08 -26.14
CA GLN A 494 7.73 -25.81 -24.96
C GLN A 494 8.77 -26.76 -24.36
N VAL A 495 9.56 -27.44 -25.18
CA VAL A 495 10.58 -28.37 -24.68
C VAL A 495 11.72 -27.61 -23.99
N LEU A 496 12.19 -26.51 -24.59
CA LEU A 496 13.41 -25.82 -24.19
C LEU A 496 13.22 -24.81 -23.05
N TYR A 497 12.06 -24.15 -22.99
CA TYR A 497 11.82 -23.01 -22.11
C TYR A 497 10.73 -23.26 -21.05
N ASN A 498 10.14 -24.46 -20.97
CA ASN A 498 9.10 -24.75 -19.99
C ASN A 498 9.66 -24.77 -18.56
N PRO A 499 9.01 -24.08 -17.61
CA PRO A 499 9.51 -23.94 -16.25
C PRO A 499 9.48 -25.28 -15.49
N ARG A 500 8.56 -26.20 -15.83
CA ARG A 500 8.49 -27.55 -15.25
C ARG A 500 9.65 -28.44 -15.66
N ARG A 501 10.35 -28.10 -16.75
CA ARG A 501 11.52 -28.82 -17.27
C ARG A 501 12.84 -28.13 -16.93
N THR A 502 12.79 -27.05 -16.15
CA THR A 502 13.96 -26.25 -15.78
C THR A 502 14.29 -26.44 -14.29
N PRO A 503 15.42 -27.09 -13.97
CA PRO A 503 15.85 -27.29 -12.58
C PRO A 503 15.91 -25.97 -11.79
N GLY A 504 15.54 -26.03 -10.52
CA GLY A 504 15.57 -24.88 -9.61
C GLY A 504 14.33 -23.99 -9.62
N LEU A 505 13.40 -24.11 -10.58
CA LEU A 505 12.19 -23.28 -10.58
C LEU A 505 11.05 -23.82 -9.69
N GLY A 506 11.06 -25.12 -9.43
CA GLY A 506 10.03 -25.80 -8.64
C GLY A 506 8.63 -25.55 -9.21
N LEU A 507 7.72 -25.07 -8.35
CA LEU A 507 6.33 -24.81 -8.76
C LEU A 507 6.04 -23.40 -9.31
N THR A 508 7.06 -22.57 -9.52
CA THR A 508 6.90 -21.17 -9.98
C THR A 508 6.16 -21.09 -11.31
N ASP A 509 5.14 -20.24 -11.39
CA ASP A 509 4.28 -20.05 -12.55
C ASP A 509 4.81 -18.98 -13.52
N GLY A 510 5.38 -17.89 -12.99
CA GLY A 510 5.83 -16.74 -13.77
C GLY A 510 4.79 -15.63 -13.89
N GLU A 511 3.55 -15.90 -13.45
CA GLU A 511 2.35 -15.07 -13.62
C GLU A 511 2.22 -13.95 -12.54
N CYS A 512 3.34 -13.52 -11.96
CA CYS A 512 3.30 -12.55 -10.86
C CYS A 512 3.05 -11.12 -11.34
N LEU A 513 3.52 -10.79 -12.54
CA LEU A 513 3.33 -9.48 -13.14
C LEU A 513 1.89 -9.25 -13.57
N GLU A 514 1.19 -10.25 -14.13
CA GLU A 514 -0.25 -10.14 -14.44
C GLU A 514 -1.11 -9.73 -13.24
N ARG A 515 -0.80 -10.27 -12.06
CA ARG A 515 -1.46 -9.88 -10.80
C ARG A 515 -1.10 -8.45 -10.37
N LEU A 516 0.14 -8.04 -10.60
CA LEU A 516 0.57 -6.67 -10.34
C LEU A 516 -0.10 -5.69 -11.32
N TRP A 517 -0.20 -6.03 -12.60
CA TRP A 517 -0.87 -5.24 -13.64
C TRP A 517 -2.36 -5.11 -13.41
N SER A 518 -3.02 -6.15 -12.90
CA SER A 518 -4.43 -6.06 -12.47
C SER A 518 -4.63 -4.98 -11.40
N TYR A 519 -3.64 -4.76 -10.53
CA TYR A 519 -3.66 -3.69 -9.55
C TYR A 519 -3.22 -2.34 -10.15
N LEU A 520 -2.08 -2.27 -10.84
CA LEU A 520 -1.55 -1.03 -11.39
C LEU A 520 -2.38 -0.45 -12.53
N GLY A 521 -2.98 -1.29 -13.36
CA GLY A 521 -3.82 -0.89 -14.49
C GLY A 521 -5.05 -0.08 -14.09
N LYS A 522 -5.44 -0.11 -12.81
CA LYS A 522 -6.50 0.75 -12.26
C LYS A 522 -6.08 2.22 -12.15
N PHE A 523 -4.78 2.52 -12.12
CA PHE A 523 -4.27 3.90 -12.15
C PHE A 523 -4.28 4.52 -13.56
N LYS A 524 -4.57 3.76 -14.63
CA LYS A 524 -4.43 4.23 -16.02
C LYS A 524 -5.21 5.51 -16.36
N SER A 525 -6.34 5.76 -15.73
CA SER A 525 -7.13 6.98 -15.96
C SER A 525 -6.51 8.20 -15.27
N ILE A 526 -5.77 7.98 -14.17
CA ILE A 526 -5.11 9.01 -13.37
C ILE A 526 -3.74 9.30 -13.97
N SER A 527 -2.87 8.27 -14.04
CA SER A 527 -1.46 8.38 -14.44
C SER A 527 -1.28 8.84 -15.88
N LYS A 528 -2.28 8.65 -16.74
CA LYS A 528 -2.25 9.09 -18.15
C LYS A 528 -2.29 10.61 -18.30
N GLU A 529 -2.89 11.31 -17.34
CA GLU A 529 -3.10 12.76 -17.40
C GLU A 529 -2.10 13.55 -16.53
N MET A 530 -1.10 12.88 -15.94
CA MET A 530 -0.11 13.48 -15.04
C MET A 530 1.17 13.91 -15.77
N THR A 531 1.92 14.84 -15.17
CA THR A 531 3.28 15.16 -15.59
C THR A 531 4.21 13.95 -15.37
N PRO A 532 5.34 13.83 -16.09
CA PRO A 532 6.20 12.66 -16.01
C PRO A 532 6.64 12.29 -14.59
N GLU A 533 7.07 13.28 -13.80
CA GLU A 533 7.57 13.10 -12.44
C GLU A 533 6.47 12.68 -11.47
N ASN A 534 5.32 13.35 -11.52
CA ASN A 534 4.20 13.05 -10.64
C ASN A 534 3.58 11.67 -10.96
N ARG A 535 3.65 11.26 -12.22
CA ARG A 535 3.26 9.91 -12.65
C ARG A 535 4.17 8.85 -12.05
N VAL A 536 5.49 9.03 -12.11
CA VAL A 536 6.45 8.11 -11.50
C VAL A 536 6.17 8.00 -10.00
N ASP A 537 6.01 9.12 -9.30
CA ASP A 537 5.69 9.11 -7.86
C ASP A 537 4.40 8.36 -7.54
N LEU A 538 3.33 8.57 -8.32
CA LEU A 538 2.08 7.81 -8.15
C LEU A 538 2.29 6.30 -8.34
N LEU A 539 3.01 5.91 -9.39
CA LEU A 539 3.24 4.49 -9.67
C LEU A 539 4.13 3.87 -8.59
N VAL A 540 5.14 4.57 -8.10
CA VAL A 540 5.98 4.12 -6.99
C VAL A 540 5.18 3.95 -5.70
N ASP A 541 4.32 4.91 -5.33
CA ASP A 541 3.42 4.74 -4.19
C ASP A 541 2.52 3.51 -4.35
N GLY A 542 2.02 3.29 -5.57
CA GLY A 542 1.26 2.10 -5.93
C GLY A 542 2.05 0.81 -5.70
N LEU A 543 3.29 0.76 -6.19
CA LEU A 543 4.20 -0.37 -6.06
C LEU A 543 4.58 -0.65 -4.60
N MET A 544 4.86 0.39 -3.81
CA MET A 544 5.12 0.27 -2.36
C MET A 544 3.90 -0.32 -1.64
N HIS A 545 2.70 0.22 -1.87
CA HIS A 545 1.46 -0.29 -1.27
C HIS A 545 1.19 -1.75 -1.64
N TYR A 546 1.42 -2.11 -2.90
CA TYR A 546 1.31 -3.50 -3.34
C TYR A 546 2.36 -4.40 -2.66
N GLY A 547 3.61 -3.93 -2.61
CA GLY A 547 4.71 -4.60 -1.92
C GLY A 547 4.38 -4.88 -0.45
N ASP A 548 3.85 -3.91 0.28
CA ASP A 548 3.44 -4.06 1.68
C ASP A 548 2.33 -5.09 1.85
N LYS A 549 1.35 -5.12 0.94
CA LYS A 549 0.32 -6.17 0.93
C LYS A 549 0.94 -7.55 0.73
N ILE A 550 1.95 -7.67 -0.15
CA ILE A 550 2.68 -8.92 -0.34
C ILE A 550 3.43 -9.30 0.93
N LYS A 551 4.18 -8.36 1.55
CA LYS A 551 4.91 -8.58 2.80
C LYS A 551 3.99 -9.09 3.91
N ARG A 552 2.86 -8.41 4.17
CA ARG A 552 1.89 -8.77 5.23
C ARG A 552 1.35 -10.19 5.10
N LYS A 553 1.13 -10.70 3.88
CA LYS A 553 0.59 -12.05 3.64
C LYS A 553 1.64 -13.11 3.31
N GLN A 554 2.92 -12.75 3.28
CA GLN A 554 3.96 -13.60 2.72
C GLN A 554 4.13 -14.91 3.50
N GLY A 555 4.21 -14.82 4.83
CA GLY A 555 4.33 -16.01 5.70
C GLY A 555 3.17 -17.00 5.52
N LYS A 556 1.93 -16.50 5.55
CA LYS A 556 0.73 -17.32 5.29
C LYS A 556 0.78 -17.96 3.90
N THR A 557 1.13 -17.17 2.88
CA THR A 557 1.22 -17.65 1.49
C THR A 557 2.25 -18.77 1.34
N PHE A 558 3.40 -18.67 2.01
CA PHE A 558 4.44 -19.71 1.95
C PHE A 558 4.01 -20.99 2.66
N ALA A 559 3.40 -20.89 3.83
CA ALA A 559 2.86 -22.05 4.53
C ALA A 559 1.81 -22.79 3.69
N GLU A 560 0.91 -22.06 3.04
CA GLU A 560 -0.09 -22.64 2.13
C GLU A 560 0.55 -23.27 0.89
N ARG A 561 1.57 -22.62 0.30
CA ARG A 561 2.30 -23.15 -0.85
C ARG A 561 3.06 -24.43 -0.51
N LEU A 562 3.65 -24.52 0.67
CA LEU A 562 4.36 -25.71 1.13
C LEU A 562 3.39 -26.89 1.26
N LYS A 563 2.27 -26.71 1.97
CA LYS A 563 1.22 -27.74 2.10
C LYS A 563 0.71 -28.22 0.75
N LYS A 564 0.46 -27.29 -0.18
CA LYS A 564 0.05 -27.61 -1.56
C LYS A 564 1.13 -28.39 -2.30
N ALA A 565 2.40 -28.02 -2.17
CA ALA A 565 3.50 -28.71 -2.82
C ALA A 565 3.69 -30.14 -2.30
N GLU A 566 3.56 -30.36 -0.99
CA GLU A 566 3.63 -31.70 -0.38
C GLU A 566 2.48 -32.60 -0.86
N ALA A 567 1.24 -32.09 -0.81
CA ALA A 567 0.08 -32.82 -1.31
C ALA A 567 0.20 -33.15 -2.80
N LEU A 568 0.65 -32.18 -3.61
CA LEU A 568 0.87 -32.37 -5.04
C LEU A 568 1.94 -33.44 -5.29
N LYS A 569 3.05 -33.41 -4.55
CA LYS A 569 4.12 -34.42 -4.69
C LYS A 569 3.60 -35.84 -4.44
N VAL A 570 2.81 -36.03 -3.39
CA VAL A 570 2.21 -37.35 -3.08
C VAL A 570 1.28 -37.80 -4.22
N ASN A 571 0.37 -36.94 -4.64
CA ASN A 571 -0.60 -37.27 -5.69
C ASN A 571 0.07 -37.54 -7.04
N THR A 572 1.01 -36.68 -7.45
CA THR A 572 1.75 -36.86 -8.72
C THR A 572 2.60 -38.12 -8.72
N ASN A 573 3.23 -38.48 -7.59
CA ASN A 573 3.96 -39.74 -7.50
C ASN A 573 3.03 -40.95 -7.63
N LYS A 574 1.85 -40.91 -6.99
CA LYS A 574 0.85 -41.97 -7.13
C LYS A 574 0.39 -42.13 -8.58
N MET A 575 0.02 -41.02 -9.23
CA MET A 575 -0.38 -41.02 -10.64
C MET A 575 0.74 -41.54 -11.54
N LEU A 576 1.98 -41.12 -11.32
CA LEU A 576 3.13 -41.61 -12.09
C LEU A 576 3.30 -43.12 -11.95
N GLN A 577 3.18 -43.68 -10.74
CA GLN A 577 3.27 -45.12 -10.52
C GLN A 577 2.13 -45.88 -11.22
N GLU A 578 0.90 -45.38 -11.13
CA GLU A 578 -0.26 -45.96 -11.82
C GLU A 578 -0.07 -45.94 -13.34
N THR A 579 0.41 -44.83 -13.90
CA THR A 579 0.75 -44.73 -15.34
C THR A 579 1.85 -45.71 -15.74
N LEU A 580 2.92 -45.83 -14.96
CA LEU A 580 4.03 -46.76 -15.26
C LEU A 580 3.61 -48.23 -15.22
N ILE A 581 2.70 -48.60 -14.31
CA ILE A 581 2.14 -49.97 -14.28
C ILE A 581 1.38 -50.28 -15.58
N ASN A 582 0.70 -49.28 -16.14
CA ASN A 582 -0.08 -49.44 -17.37
C ASN A 582 0.77 -49.43 -18.65
N ILE A 583 2.02 -48.96 -18.58
CA ILE A 583 2.94 -48.90 -19.72
C ILE A 583 4.07 -49.93 -19.49
N SER A 584 3.85 -51.16 -19.97
CA SER A 584 4.80 -52.26 -19.80
C SER A 584 6.18 -51.93 -20.38
N GLY A 585 7.24 -52.12 -19.59
CA GLY A 585 8.62 -52.00 -20.04
C GLY A 585 9.16 -50.56 -20.08
N VAL A 586 8.44 -49.57 -19.54
CA VAL A 586 8.91 -48.19 -19.42
C VAL A 586 9.25 -47.87 -17.97
N SER A 587 10.45 -47.36 -17.72
CA SER A 587 10.89 -46.91 -16.40
C SER A 587 10.89 -45.39 -16.27
N THR A 588 11.02 -44.88 -15.04
CA THR A 588 11.26 -43.44 -14.83
C THR A 588 12.56 -42.95 -15.46
N ASP A 589 13.55 -43.84 -15.62
CA ASP A 589 14.82 -43.49 -16.24
C ASP A 589 14.71 -43.37 -17.76
N ASP A 590 13.83 -44.17 -18.39
CA ASP A 590 13.47 -43.99 -19.80
C ASP A 590 12.82 -42.63 -20.04
N ILE A 591 11.87 -42.22 -19.19
CA ILE A 591 11.23 -40.90 -19.29
C ILE A 591 12.27 -39.77 -19.15
N ARG A 592 13.20 -39.88 -18.20
CA ARG A 592 14.28 -38.90 -18.02
C ARG A 592 15.20 -38.84 -19.25
N ARG A 593 15.55 -40.01 -19.79
CA ARG A 593 16.38 -40.13 -20.99
C ARG A 593 15.71 -39.51 -22.20
N TRP A 594 14.44 -39.85 -22.48
CA TRP A 594 13.66 -39.23 -23.56
C TRP A 594 13.55 -37.71 -23.39
N SER A 595 13.32 -37.25 -22.16
CA SER A 595 13.28 -35.82 -21.87
C SER A 595 14.59 -35.10 -22.23
N LEU A 596 15.73 -35.74 -22.01
CA LEU A 596 17.06 -35.20 -22.38
C LEU A 596 17.30 -35.30 -23.89
N GLU A 597 16.94 -36.43 -24.51
CA GLU A 597 17.04 -36.63 -25.97
C GLU A 597 16.22 -35.57 -26.73
N ASP A 598 14.99 -35.30 -26.30
CA ASP A 598 14.14 -34.24 -26.88
C ASP A 598 14.79 -32.87 -26.74
N LYS A 599 15.31 -32.55 -25.54
CA LYS A 599 15.99 -31.27 -25.30
C LYS A 599 17.20 -31.10 -26.21
N ASN A 600 18.03 -32.13 -26.34
CA ASN A 600 19.22 -32.12 -27.19
C ASN A 600 18.85 -31.94 -28.67
N ARG A 601 17.81 -32.64 -29.13
CA ARG A 601 17.32 -32.56 -30.51
C ARG A 601 16.87 -31.14 -30.87
N PHE A 602 16.07 -30.50 -30.01
CA PHE A 602 15.62 -29.14 -30.27
C PHE A 602 16.72 -28.10 -30.07
N SER A 603 17.71 -28.36 -29.23
CA SER A 603 18.85 -27.44 -29.02
C SER A 603 19.84 -27.39 -30.20
N THR A 604 19.95 -28.48 -30.97
CA THR A 604 20.88 -28.60 -32.12
C THR A 604 20.26 -28.23 -33.48
N GLY A 605 18.99 -27.79 -33.48
CA GLY A 605 18.29 -27.37 -34.71
C GLY A 605 17.86 -28.52 -35.64
N ASN A 606 17.97 -29.78 -35.19
CA ASN A 606 17.69 -30.95 -36.01
C ASN A 606 16.18 -31.27 -36.00
N SER A 607 15.42 -30.58 -36.87
CA SER A 607 13.95 -30.63 -36.96
C SER A 607 13.41 -31.77 -37.86
N LEU A 608 14.07 -32.93 -37.93
CA LEU A 608 13.52 -34.09 -38.63
C LEU A 608 12.33 -34.62 -37.84
N ALA A 609 11.15 -34.01 -38.01
CA ALA A 609 9.92 -34.28 -37.29
C ALA A 609 9.61 -35.79 -37.19
N ARG A 610 9.43 -36.29 -35.95
CA ARG A 610 8.29 -37.19 -35.76
C ARG A 610 7.08 -36.28 -35.97
N SER A 611 6.14 -36.65 -36.84
CA SER A 611 4.94 -35.85 -37.07
C SER A 611 4.35 -35.42 -35.73
N GLU A 612 3.82 -34.20 -35.61
CA GLU A 612 3.26 -33.69 -34.35
C GLU A 612 2.30 -34.71 -33.70
N SER A 613 1.61 -35.52 -34.52
CA SER A 613 0.77 -36.64 -34.10
C SER A 613 1.47 -37.75 -33.29
N GLN A 614 2.77 -38.00 -33.48
CA GLN A 614 3.53 -39.03 -32.77
C GLN A 614 4.06 -38.58 -31.41
N VAL A 615 4.18 -37.28 -31.17
CA VAL A 615 4.61 -36.73 -29.85
C VAL A 615 3.40 -36.54 -28.93
N TYR A 616 2.23 -36.18 -29.48
CA TYR A 616 0.99 -36.07 -28.70
C TYR A 616 0.58 -37.37 -28.00
N GLN A 617 0.95 -38.55 -28.53
CA GLN A 617 0.66 -39.82 -27.86
C GLN A 617 1.52 -40.11 -26.62
N LEU A 618 2.60 -39.35 -26.38
CA LEU A 618 3.50 -39.55 -25.22
C LEU A 618 3.23 -38.58 -24.05
N ILE A 619 2.37 -37.57 -24.25
CA ILE A 619 2.08 -36.53 -23.24
C ILE A 619 0.64 -36.64 -22.70
N ILE A 620 -0.24 -37.42 -23.35
CA ILE A 620 -1.66 -37.59 -22.97
C ILE A 620 -1.96 -38.98 -22.35
N HIS A 621 -0.97 -39.86 -22.23
CA HIS A 621 -1.04 -41.07 -21.41
C HIS A 621 0.04 -41.04 -20.34
#